data_AF-A0A532TRV1-F1
#
_entry.id   AF-A0A532TRV1-F1
#
_cell.length_a   1.000
_cell.length_b   1.000
_cell.length_c   1.000
_cell.angle_alpha   90.00
_cell.angle_beta   90.00
_cell.angle_gamma   90.00
#
_symmetry.space_group_name_H-M   'P 1'
#
loop_
_entity.id
_entity.type
_entity.pdbx_description
1 polymer ?
#
loop_
_entity_poly.entity_id
_entity_poly.type
_entity_poly.pdbx_seq_one_letter_code
_entity_poly.pdbx_strand_id
1 'polypeptide(L)'
;MNEKKEKKAHGIQVLLRMVVRDPDGKIISDTGRKPTKSFVFQFLKFIYGMFRASGDYLAKETSGASGIIYDESQDGTHHFRLNAALAQSLYGVVVGTGDTAEDNEDYALATQLTEGVTAGKISHGAMIIGTAGVVGANVDLEVKRAFTNLTGSTITVKEAGVYVSRVGDYFCILRDVLPAAVDVYDKCSLTVYYTFRTTV
;
A
#
# COMPACT_ATOMS: atom_id res chain seq x y z
N MET A 1 34.22 -22.93 -6.89
CA MET A 1 33.47 -22.23 -7.96
C MET A 1 32.05 -22.08 -7.44
N ASN A 2 31.66 -20.89 -6.95
CA ASN A 2 30.34 -20.68 -6.36
C ASN A 2 29.31 -20.63 -7.47
N GLU A 3 28.49 -21.68 -7.58
CA GLU A 3 27.23 -21.61 -8.33
C GLU A 3 26.40 -20.46 -7.75
N LYS A 4 26.23 -19.40 -8.54
CA LYS A 4 25.17 -18.43 -8.29
C LYS A 4 23.86 -19.22 -8.36
N LYS A 5 23.28 -19.53 -7.20
CA LYS A 5 21.89 -19.98 -7.12
C LYS A 5 21.05 -19.00 -7.92
N GLU A 6 20.49 -19.48 -9.03
CA GLU A 6 19.54 -18.74 -9.83
C GLU A 6 18.41 -18.29 -8.89
N LYS A 7 18.19 -16.96 -8.84
CA LYS A 7 17.12 -16.39 -8.03
C LYS A 7 15.83 -16.78 -8.74
N LYS A 8 15.13 -17.79 -8.21
CA LYS A 8 13.88 -18.32 -8.77
C LYS A 8 12.93 -17.15 -9.07
N ALA A 9 12.52 -17.00 -10.33
CA ALA A 9 11.58 -15.97 -10.73
C ALA A 9 10.26 -16.17 -9.96
N HIS A 10 9.80 -15.12 -9.28
CA HIS A 10 8.50 -15.12 -8.62
C HIS A 10 7.45 -14.78 -9.68
N GLY A 11 6.51 -15.69 -9.94
CA GLY A 11 5.45 -15.45 -10.93
C GLY A 11 4.64 -14.17 -10.65
N ILE A 12 4.45 -13.84 -9.36
CA ILE A 12 3.87 -12.58 -8.88
C ILE A 12 4.75 -12.02 -7.76
N GLN A 13 5.05 -10.73 -7.80
CA GLN A 13 5.82 -10.01 -6.81
C GLN A 13 5.24 -8.61 -6.57
N VAL A 14 5.40 -8.09 -5.36
CA VAL A 14 5.24 -6.66 -5.07
C VAL A 14 6.55 -6.12 -4.53
N LEU A 15 6.92 -4.91 -4.97
CA LEU A 15 8.12 -4.20 -4.54
C LEU A 15 7.72 -2.90 -3.85
N LEU A 16 8.27 -2.63 -2.68
CA LEU A 16 8.11 -1.38 -1.94
C LEU A 16 9.39 -0.54 -2.05
N ARG A 17 9.22 0.76 -2.27
CA ARG A 17 10.29 1.77 -2.17
C ARG A 17 9.75 3.01 -1.47
N MET A 18 10.56 3.60 -0.61
CA MET A 18 10.25 4.81 0.14
C MET A 18 11.34 5.84 -0.08
N VAL A 19 10.95 7.04 -0.50
CA VAL A 19 11.88 8.13 -0.82
C VAL A 19 11.49 9.37 -0.03
N VAL A 20 12.39 9.83 0.83
CA VAL A 20 12.22 11.08 1.60
C VAL A 20 12.93 12.21 0.87
N ARG A 21 12.25 13.34 0.70
CA ARG A 21 12.79 14.57 0.10
C ARG A 21 12.63 15.76 1.03
N ASP A 22 13.62 16.65 1.00
CA ASP A 22 13.55 17.95 1.66
C ASP A 22 12.60 18.92 0.92
N PRO A 23 12.34 20.12 1.46
CA PRO A 23 11.49 21.11 0.81
C PRO A 23 11.97 21.57 -0.57
N ASP A 24 13.27 21.46 -0.86
CA ASP A 24 13.87 21.79 -2.16
C ASP A 24 13.78 20.62 -3.17
N GLY A 25 13.23 19.48 -2.74
CA GLY A 25 13.05 18.28 -3.56
C GLY A 25 14.27 17.35 -3.61
N LYS A 26 15.33 17.64 -2.85
CA LYS A 26 16.51 16.78 -2.77
C LYS A 26 16.20 15.53 -1.98
N ILE A 27 16.65 14.38 -2.48
CA ILE A 27 16.51 13.08 -1.80
C ILE A 27 17.41 13.06 -0.56
N ILE A 28 16.80 12.86 0.61
CA ILE A 28 17.50 12.67 1.90
C ILE A 28 17.68 11.19 2.20
N SER A 29 16.68 10.37 1.85
CA SER A 29 16.70 8.92 2.07
C SER A 29 15.95 8.20 0.96
N ASP A 30 16.45 7.03 0.58
CA ASP A 30 15.83 6.13 -0.39
C ASP A 30 16.08 4.69 0.02
N THR A 31 15.02 3.94 0.28
CA THR A 31 15.14 2.54 0.71
C THR A 31 15.50 1.59 -0.43
N GLY A 32 15.46 2.06 -1.68
CA GLY A 32 15.50 1.21 -2.88
C GLY A 32 14.26 0.33 -3.00
N ARG A 33 14.12 -0.38 -4.12
CA ARG A 33 13.05 -1.36 -4.29
C ARG A 33 13.38 -2.64 -3.53
N LYS A 34 12.53 -3.01 -2.58
CA LYS A 34 12.65 -4.26 -1.81
C LYS A 34 11.39 -5.11 -2.02
N PRO A 35 11.51 -6.43 -2.16
CA PRO A 35 10.36 -7.33 -2.14
C PRO A 35 9.55 -7.15 -0.86
N THR A 36 8.24 -7.01 -1.00
CA THR A 36 7.29 -7.12 0.11
C THR A 36 6.87 -8.58 0.28
N LYS A 37 6.27 -8.92 1.42
CA LYS A 37 5.84 -10.30 1.72
C LYS A 37 4.34 -10.44 1.93
N SER A 38 3.57 -9.36 1.79
CA SER A 38 2.46 -9.19 2.73
C SER A 38 1.13 -8.86 2.06
N PHE A 39 0.75 -9.66 1.06
CA PHE A 39 -0.68 -9.76 0.71
C PHE A 39 -1.41 -10.38 1.89
N VAL A 40 -2.35 -9.63 2.48
CA VAL A 40 -3.24 -10.18 3.49
C VAL A 40 -4.32 -11.03 2.82
N PHE A 41 -4.95 -11.92 3.58
CA PHE A 41 -5.96 -12.88 3.10
C PHE A 41 -7.06 -12.23 2.26
N GLN A 42 -7.44 -11.00 2.58
CA GLN A 42 -8.50 -10.25 1.88
C GLN A 42 -8.21 -10.05 0.39
N PHE A 43 -6.94 -9.96 -0.01
CA PHE A 43 -6.54 -9.84 -1.42
C PHE A 43 -6.99 -11.06 -2.25
N LEU A 44 -6.67 -12.27 -1.78
CA LEU A 44 -7.07 -13.50 -2.48
C LEU A 44 -8.56 -13.77 -2.34
N LYS A 45 -9.19 -13.36 -1.23
CA LYS A 45 -10.64 -13.48 -1.05
C LYS A 45 -11.41 -12.69 -2.12
N PHE A 46 -10.93 -11.50 -2.45
CA PHE A 46 -11.52 -10.71 -3.52
C PHE A 46 -11.32 -11.35 -4.91
N ILE A 47 -10.09 -11.76 -5.23
CA ILE A 47 -9.79 -12.43 -6.51
C ILE A 47 -10.66 -13.68 -6.67
N TYR A 48 -10.83 -14.45 -5.59
CA TYR A 48 -11.72 -15.61 -5.57
C TYR A 48 -13.16 -15.23 -5.90
N GLY A 49 -13.70 -14.17 -5.28
CA GLY A 49 -15.03 -13.64 -5.59
C GLY A 49 -15.17 -13.30 -7.08
N MET A 50 -14.21 -12.57 -7.64
CA MET A 50 -14.19 -12.23 -9.06
C MET A 50 -14.16 -13.46 -9.98
N PHE A 51 -13.31 -14.45 -9.67
CA PHE A 51 -13.16 -15.65 -10.50
C PHE A 51 -14.38 -16.56 -10.44
N ARG A 52 -15.01 -16.64 -9.26
CA ARG A 52 -16.18 -17.48 -9.05
C ARG A 52 -17.45 -16.86 -9.62
N ALA A 53 -17.57 -15.53 -9.56
CA ALA A 53 -18.73 -14.78 -10.04
C ALA A 53 -20.07 -15.33 -9.54
N SER A 54 -20.09 -15.80 -8.28
CA SER A 54 -21.30 -16.32 -7.62
C SER A 54 -21.23 -16.10 -6.11
N GLY A 55 -22.30 -15.54 -5.56
CA GLY A 55 -22.49 -15.21 -4.16
C GLY A 55 -21.66 -14.02 -3.67
N ASP A 56 -22.05 -13.49 -2.53
CA ASP A 56 -21.36 -12.38 -1.87
C ASP A 56 -20.28 -12.88 -0.92
N TYR A 57 -19.16 -12.17 -0.84
CA TYR A 57 -18.08 -12.46 0.09
C TYR A 57 -17.86 -11.30 1.03
N LEU A 58 -17.78 -11.61 2.33
CA LEU A 58 -17.54 -10.63 3.39
C LEU A 58 -16.06 -10.55 3.74
N ALA A 59 -15.59 -9.41 4.22
CA ALA A 59 -14.27 -9.27 4.80
C ALA A 59 -14.28 -8.19 5.91
N LYS A 60 -13.18 -8.06 6.65
CA LYS A 60 -13.08 -7.03 7.69
C LYS A 60 -12.67 -5.72 7.03
N GLU A 61 -13.51 -4.70 7.20
CA GLU A 61 -13.15 -3.34 6.85
C GLU A 61 -12.04 -2.81 7.76
N THR A 62 -11.36 -1.74 7.35
CA THR A 62 -10.32 -1.08 8.16
C THR A 62 -10.85 -0.52 9.49
N SER A 63 -12.17 -0.35 9.62
CA SER A 63 -12.88 0.00 10.85
C SER A 63 -13.02 -1.17 11.85
N GLY A 64 -12.80 -2.41 11.39
CA GLY A 64 -13.08 -3.65 12.12
C GLY A 64 -14.49 -4.21 11.90
N ALA A 65 -15.37 -3.48 11.21
CA ALA A 65 -16.69 -3.97 10.83
C ALA A 65 -16.60 -5.07 9.75
N SER A 66 -17.67 -5.87 9.61
CA SER A 66 -17.80 -6.80 8.50
C SER A 66 -18.47 -6.07 7.32
N GLY A 67 -17.76 -5.98 6.20
CA GLY A 67 -18.26 -5.39 4.96
C GLY A 67 -18.27 -6.41 3.83
N ILE A 68 -19.01 -6.13 2.76
CA ILE A 68 -19.01 -6.98 1.56
C ILE A 68 -17.78 -6.59 0.72
N ILE A 69 -16.81 -7.50 0.58
CA ILE A 69 -15.63 -7.29 -0.26
C ILE A 69 -15.90 -7.64 -1.73
N TYR A 70 -16.87 -8.54 -1.98
CA TYR A 70 -17.36 -8.88 -3.32
C TYR A 70 -18.87 -9.11 -3.32
N ASP A 71 -19.56 -8.58 -4.33
CA ASP A 71 -21.02 -8.66 -4.57
C ASP A 71 -21.30 -9.00 -6.03
N GLU A 72 -21.96 -10.12 -6.26
CA GLU A 72 -22.19 -10.62 -7.62
C GLU A 72 -23.07 -9.70 -8.49
N SER A 73 -23.90 -8.86 -7.87
CA SER A 73 -24.91 -8.05 -8.55
C SER A 73 -24.43 -6.64 -8.91
N GLN A 74 -23.45 -6.11 -8.16
CA GLN A 74 -22.94 -4.74 -8.33
C GLN A 74 -21.48 -4.70 -8.79
N ASP A 75 -20.76 -5.83 -8.72
CA ASP A 75 -19.32 -5.80 -8.88
C ASP A 75 -18.78 -5.72 -10.32
N GLY A 76 -19.48 -4.98 -11.19
CA GLY A 76 -18.98 -4.50 -12.48
C GLY A 76 -18.39 -3.07 -12.46
N THR A 77 -18.71 -2.23 -11.46
CA THR A 77 -18.51 -0.76 -11.61
C THR A 77 -17.51 -0.08 -10.66
N HIS A 78 -17.24 -0.59 -9.45
CA HIS A 78 -16.43 0.11 -8.43
C HIS A 78 -15.50 -0.80 -7.60
N HIS A 79 -14.65 -1.58 -8.27
CA HIS A 79 -13.77 -2.56 -7.61
C HIS A 79 -12.37 -2.07 -7.39
N PHE A 80 -11.80 -2.49 -6.26
CA PHE A 80 -10.36 -2.38 -6.00
C PHE A 80 -9.80 -0.97 -6.19
N ARG A 81 -10.65 0.04 -5.94
CA ARG A 81 -10.27 1.43 -6.22
C ARG A 81 -9.27 1.89 -5.18
N LEU A 82 -8.01 1.99 -5.58
CA LEU A 82 -6.93 2.59 -4.78
C LEU A 82 -6.62 4.04 -5.17
N ASN A 83 -7.34 4.63 -6.14
CA ASN A 83 -7.09 5.99 -6.63
C ASN A 83 -7.62 7.08 -5.67
N ALA A 84 -7.00 7.21 -4.50
CA ALA A 84 -7.39 8.17 -3.50
C ALA A 84 -7.08 9.62 -3.91
N ALA A 85 -8.05 10.51 -3.67
CA ALA A 85 -7.90 11.94 -3.87
C ALA A 85 -6.92 12.56 -2.84
N LEU A 86 -6.58 13.84 -3.04
CA LEU A 86 -5.87 14.65 -2.06
C LEU A 86 -6.59 14.62 -0.71
N ALA A 87 -5.83 14.65 0.40
CA ALA A 87 -6.34 14.71 1.77
C ALA A 87 -7.24 13.52 2.20
N GLN A 88 -7.17 12.39 1.48
CA GLN A 88 -7.97 11.21 1.77
C GLN A 88 -7.13 10.11 2.44
N SER A 89 -7.45 9.72 3.67
CA SER A 89 -6.67 8.70 4.41
C SER A 89 -7.35 7.33 4.51
N LEU A 90 -8.59 7.16 4.05
CA LEU A 90 -9.32 5.90 4.20
C LEU A 90 -8.95 4.83 3.16
N TYR A 91 -8.34 5.21 2.04
CA TYR A 91 -7.89 4.27 1.00
C TYR A 91 -6.70 4.80 0.20
N GLY A 92 -6.20 3.97 -0.71
CA GLY A 92 -4.97 4.18 -1.47
C GLY A 92 -3.76 3.64 -0.72
N VAL A 93 -2.58 4.19 -1.03
CA VAL A 93 -1.39 3.93 -0.21
C VAL A 93 -1.53 4.68 1.10
N VAL A 94 -1.24 3.99 2.20
CA VAL A 94 -1.28 4.50 3.58
C VAL A 94 0.04 4.20 4.29
N VAL A 95 0.36 4.97 5.33
CA VAL A 95 1.56 4.81 6.16
C VAL A 95 1.20 4.88 7.65
N GLY A 96 2.02 4.26 8.49
CA GLY A 96 1.79 4.17 9.92
C GLY A 96 3.06 4.12 10.75
N THR A 97 2.89 4.22 12.05
CA THR A 97 3.97 4.17 13.05
C THR A 97 3.97 2.87 13.84
N GLY A 98 3.05 1.94 13.55
CA GLY A 98 2.98 0.64 14.21
C GLY A 98 4.09 -0.29 13.75
N ASP A 99 4.53 -1.15 14.66
CA ASP A 99 5.60 -2.15 14.45
C ASP A 99 5.17 -3.57 14.86
N THR A 100 3.88 -3.76 15.17
CA THR A 100 3.29 -5.10 15.33
C THR A 100 3.55 -5.91 14.07
N ALA A 101 4.10 -7.11 14.22
CA ALA A 101 4.36 -8.02 13.11
C ALA A 101 3.10 -8.25 12.25
N GLU A 102 3.32 -8.53 10.97
CA GLU A 102 2.27 -8.78 10.00
C GLU A 102 1.60 -10.13 10.29
N ASP A 103 0.28 -10.18 10.10
CA ASP A 103 -0.54 -11.38 10.16
C ASP A 103 -1.36 -11.53 8.86
N ASN A 104 -1.62 -12.77 8.46
CA ASN A 104 -2.42 -13.05 7.27
C ASN A 104 -3.85 -12.51 7.37
N GLU A 105 -4.39 -12.36 8.58
CA GLU A 105 -5.75 -11.87 8.85
C GLU A 105 -5.81 -10.36 9.13
N ASP A 106 -4.69 -9.65 8.99
CA ASP A 106 -4.67 -8.19 9.15
C ASP A 106 -5.66 -7.51 8.21
N TYR A 107 -6.39 -6.54 8.78
CA TYR A 107 -7.42 -5.77 8.07
C TYR A 107 -7.15 -4.27 8.06
N ALA A 108 -6.12 -3.82 8.81
CA ALA A 108 -5.65 -2.44 8.88
C ALA A 108 -4.19 -2.41 9.36
N LEU A 109 -3.51 -1.29 9.14
CA LEU A 109 -2.25 -0.91 9.79
C LEU A 109 -2.46 -0.87 11.32
N ALA A 110 -1.43 -1.23 12.07
CA ALA A 110 -1.50 -1.25 13.53
C ALA A 110 -1.65 0.17 14.11
N THR A 111 -1.01 1.16 13.52
CA THR A 111 -1.17 2.57 13.88
C THR A 111 -1.03 3.45 12.65
N GLN A 112 -2.14 3.61 11.92
CA GLN A 112 -2.19 4.46 10.74
C GLN A 112 -2.02 5.95 11.07
N LEU A 113 -1.24 6.66 10.27
CA LEU A 113 -1.23 8.12 10.22
C LEU A 113 -2.42 8.61 9.38
N THR A 114 -3.25 9.48 9.96
CA THR A 114 -4.45 10.01 9.28
C THR A 114 -4.20 11.41 8.72
N GLU A 115 -5.09 11.92 7.87
CA GLU A 115 -4.90 13.25 7.27
C GLU A 115 -4.79 14.36 8.34
N GLY A 116 -3.82 15.26 8.16
CA GLY A 116 -3.71 16.49 8.95
C GLY A 116 -2.27 16.89 9.26
N VAL A 117 -2.13 17.84 10.18
CA VAL A 117 -0.85 18.48 10.54
C VAL A 117 -0.56 18.45 12.04
N THR A 118 -1.29 17.67 12.82
CA THR A 118 -1.08 17.51 14.26
C THR A 118 -0.45 16.16 14.58
N ALA A 119 -0.15 15.90 15.86
CA ALA A 119 0.41 14.61 16.29
C ALA A 119 -0.47 13.42 15.83
N GLY A 120 0.17 12.38 15.31
CA GLY A 120 -0.53 11.21 14.72
C GLY A 120 -1.14 11.48 13.33
N LYS A 121 -0.85 12.64 12.72
CA LYS A 121 -1.30 13.00 11.38
C LYS A 121 -0.14 13.17 10.40
N ILE A 122 -0.45 13.06 9.12
CA ILE A 122 0.43 13.41 8.00
C ILE A 122 -0.43 13.89 6.83
N SER A 123 0.06 14.84 6.03
CA SER A 123 -0.71 15.30 4.88
C SER A 123 -0.57 14.33 3.71
N HIS A 124 -1.69 13.89 3.13
CA HIS A 124 -1.77 12.89 2.08
C HIS A 124 -1.93 13.57 0.71
N GLY A 125 -0.96 13.35 -0.18
CA GLY A 125 -1.08 13.70 -1.59
C GLY A 125 -2.13 12.86 -2.31
N ALA A 126 -2.51 13.28 -3.52
CA ALA A 126 -3.29 12.43 -4.41
C ALA A 126 -2.47 11.21 -4.86
N MET A 127 -3.16 10.08 -5.09
CA MET A 127 -2.55 8.90 -5.67
C MET A 127 -2.14 9.14 -7.12
N ILE A 128 -1.05 8.49 -7.54
CA ILE A 128 -0.66 8.39 -8.94
C ILE A 128 -0.58 6.91 -9.29
N ILE A 129 -1.33 6.52 -10.31
CA ILE A 129 -1.41 5.15 -10.83
C ILE A 129 -0.82 5.15 -12.24
N GLY A 130 0.26 4.40 -12.44
CA GLY A 130 0.84 4.19 -13.76
C GLY A 130 0.01 3.25 -14.63
N THR A 131 0.37 3.12 -15.91
CA THR A 131 -0.13 2.05 -16.76
C THR A 131 0.67 0.77 -16.53
N ALA A 132 0.03 -0.39 -16.65
CA ALA A 132 0.76 -1.65 -16.68
C ALA A 132 1.54 -1.77 -18.00
N GLY A 133 2.76 -2.27 -17.96
CA GLY A 133 3.59 -2.40 -19.16
C GLY A 133 4.71 -3.42 -19.03
N VAL A 134 5.16 -3.94 -20.17
CA VAL A 134 6.31 -4.84 -20.25
C VAL A 134 7.59 -4.03 -20.03
N VAL A 135 8.37 -4.41 -19.01
CA VAL A 135 9.64 -3.78 -18.61
C VAL A 135 10.73 -4.85 -18.56
N GLY A 136 11.42 -5.01 -19.69
CA GLY A 136 12.39 -6.09 -19.87
C GLY A 136 11.69 -7.46 -19.79
N ALA A 137 12.09 -8.29 -18.84
CA ALA A 137 11.49 -9.62 -18.60
C ALA A 137 10.29 -9.60 -17.63
N ASN A 138 9.82 -8.42 -17.21
CA ASN A 138 8.72 -8.27 -16.25
C ASN A 138 7.53 -7.55 -16.89
N VAL A 139 6.36 -7.66 -16.27
CA VAL A 139 5.24 -6.73 -16.45
C VAL A 139 5.06 -5.97 -15.14
N ASP A 140 5.19 -4.65 -15.18
CA ASP A 140 5.13 -3.79 -14.00
C ASP A 140 3.91 -2.86 -14.06
N LEU A 141 3.26 -2.68 -12.90
CA LEU A 141 2.32 -1.60 -12.59
C LEU A 141 2.82 -0.89 -11.34
N GLU A 142 3.25 0.38 -11.49
CA GLU A 142 3.68 1.20 -10.36
C GLU A 142 2.56 2.14 -9.90
N VAL A 143 2.29 2.13 -8.59
CA VAL A 143 1.42 3.10 -7.91
C VAL A 143 2.22 3.82 -6.85
N LYS A 144 1.94 5.10 -6.64
CA LYS A 144 2.67 5.90 -5.66
C LYS A 144 1.82 6.97 -5.00
N ARG A 145 2.25 7.37 -3.81
CA ARG A 145 1.66 8.48 -3.05
C ARG A 145 2.72 9.26 -2.30
N ALA A 146 2.58 10.58 -2.30
CA ALA A 146 3.37 11.45 -1.45
C ALA A 146 2.64 11.74 -0.13
N PHE A 147 3.41 11.86 0.95
CA PHE A 147 2.96 12.27 2.26
C PHE A 147 3.88 13.37 2.76
N THR A 148 3.34 14.49 3.23
CA THR A 148 4.12 15.63 3.72
C THR A 148 3.95 15.77 5.22
N ASN A 149 5.06 15.78 5.94
CA ASN A 149 5.05 16.05 7.36
C ASN A 149 5.02 17.57 7.59
N LEU A 150 3.97 18.05 8.25
CA LEU A 150 3.80 19.46 8.61
C LEU A 150 3.50 19.61 10.11
N THR A 151 3.97 18.66 10.93
CA THR A 151 3.62 18.56 12.35
C THR A 151 4.53 19.36 13.27
N GLY A 152 5.63 19.93 12.76
CA GLY A 152 6.65 20.58 13.57
C GLY A 152 7.58 19.61 14.32
N SER A 153 7.49 18.29 14.06
CA SER A 153 8.32 17.25 14.67
C SER A 153 8.61 16.12 13.68
N THR A 154 9.63 15.30 13.93
CA THR A 154 9.91 14.13 13.08
C THR A 154 8.83 13.06 13.24
N ILE A 155 8.38 12.49 12.12
CA ILE A 155 7.52 11.31 12.09
C ILE A 155 8.38 10.09 11.71
N THR A 156 8.41 9.07 12.56
CA THR A 156 9.09 7.79 12.27
C THR A 156 8.08 6.79 11.71
N VAL A 157 8.08 6.61 10.39
CA VAL A 157 7.22 5.64 9.69
C VAL A 157 7.80 4.23 9.85
N LYS A 158 6.95 3.29 10.26
CA LYS A 158 7.35 1.89 10.53
C LYS A 158 6.52 0.86 9.79
N GLU A 159 5.39 1.25 9.21
CA GLU A 159 4.58 0.37 8.37
C GLU A 159 3.96 1.17 7.20
N ALA A 160 3.62 0.46 6.14
CA ALA A 160 2.85 0.99 5.02
C ALA A 160 1.85 -0.06 4.54
N GLY A 161 0.88 0.36 3.76
CA GLY A 161 -0.11 -0.56 3.21
C GLY A 161 -0.81 -0.03 1.99
N VAL A 162 -1.64 -0.88 1.39
CA VAL A 162 -2.55 -0.51 0.32
C VAL A 162 -3.95 -0.90 0.72
N TYR A 163 -4.80 0.12 0.76
CA TYR A 163 -6.21 -0.01 1.03
C TYR A 163 -7.00 0.27 -0.24
N VAL A 164 -8.05 -0.51 -0.47
CA VAL A 164 -8.97 -0.32 -1.59
C VAL A 164 -10.33 0.11 -1.08
N SER A 165 -11.03 0.91 -1.89
CA SER A 165 -12.41 1.31 -1.64
C SER A 165 -13.37 0.54 -2.54
N ARG A 166 -14.45 0.03 -1.95
CA ARG A 166 -15.63 -0.51 -2.64
C ARG A 166 -16.85 0.27 -2.17
N VAL A 167 -17.33 1.21 -2.98
CA VAL A 167 -18.56 2.00 -2.71
C VAL A 167 -18.63 2.59 -1.29
N GLY A 168 -17.49 3.00 -0.72
CA GLY A 168 -17.43 3.59 0.63
C GLY A 168 -16.93 2.64 1.73
N ASP A 169 -16.88 1.33 1.45
CA ASP A 169 -16.22 0.35 2.31
C ASP A 169 -14.72 0.33 2.00
N TYR A 170 -13.88 0.04 3.01
CA TYR A 170 -12.43 0.10 2.88
C TYR A 170 -11.77 -1.18 3.36
N PHE A 171 -10.92 -1.78 2.53
CA PHE A 171 -10.27 -3.05 2.83
C PHE A 171 -8.76 -2.95 2.67
N CYS A 172 -8.02 -3.48 3.65
CA CYS A 172 -6.59 -3.70 3.52
C CYS A 172 -6.32 -4.91 2.62
N ILE A 173 -5.48 -4.73 1.59
CA ILE A 173 -5.03 -5.81 0.69
C ILE A 173 -3.52 -6.06 0.79
N LEU A 174 -2.78 -5.09 1.34
CA LEU A 174 -1.35 -5.16 1.61
C LEU A 174 -1.07 -4.43 2.93
N ARG A 175 -0.30 -5.06 3.82
CA ARG A 175 0.25 -4.45 5.03
C ARG A 175 1.70 -4.85 5.19
N ASP A 176 2.61 -3.89 5.10
CA ASP A 176 4.04 -4.10 5.16
C ASP A 176 4.64 -3.43 6.41
N VAL A 177 5.22 -4.24 7.31
CA VAL A 177 6.05 -3.73 8.41
C VAL A 177 7.46 -3.53 7.90
N LEU A 178 7.99 -2.31 8.06
CA LEU A 178 9.27 -1.95 7.48
C LEU A 178 10.42 -2.61 8.24
N PRO A 179 11.40 -3.24 7.54
CA PRO A 179 12.56 -3.82 8.19
C PRO A 179 13.49 -2.76 8.81
N ALA A 180 13.36 -1.51 8.38
CA ALA A 180 13.99 -0.34 8.97
C ALA A 180 13.02 0.83 8.88
N ALA A 181 12.86 1.56 9.98
CA ALA A 181 12.00 2.73 10.03
C ALA A 181 12.50 3.84 9.10
N VAL A 182 11.58 4.69 8.65
CA VAL A 182 11.86 5.83 7.78
C VAL A 182 11.44 7.11 8.48
N ASP A 183 12.42 7.95 8.82
CA ASP A 183 12.16 9.26 9.41
C ASP A 183 11.78 10.27 8.33
N VAL A 184 10.68 10.96 8.57
CA VAL A 184 10.18 12.08 7.78
C VAL A 184 10.27 13.31 8.67
N TYR A 185 11.28 14.15 8.47
CA TYR A 185 11.44 15.39 9.23
C TYR A 185 10.33 16.39 8.90
N ASP A 186 10.13 17.39 9.77
CA ASP A 186 9.20 18.48 9.50
C ASP A 186 9.49 19.13 8.14
N LYS A 187 8.43 19.47 7.41
CA LYS A 187 8.41 20.01 6.03
C LYS A 187 8.98 19.09 4.96
N CYS A 188 9.48 17.90 5.30
CA CYS A 188 9.91 16.92 4.32
C CYS A 188 8.71 16.11 3.79
N SER A 189 8.89 15.53 2.60
CA SER A 189 7.91 14.64 1.99
C SER A 189 8.45 13.21 1.87
N LEU A 190 7.62 12.23 2.19
CA LEU A 190 7.82 10.81 1.91
C LEU A 190 7.01 10.44 0.67
N THR A 191 7.64 9.91 -0.37
CA THR A 191 6.93 9.22 -1.46
C THR A 191 7.06 7.71 -1.30
N VAL A 192 5.92 7.04 -1.20
CA VAL A 192 5.84 5.57 -1.15
C VAL A 192 5.45 5.06 -2.52
N TYR A 193 6.18 4.05 -3.00
CA TYR A 193 5.96 3.38 -4.28
C TYR A 193 5.68 1.90 -4.01
N TYR A 194 4.61 1.38 -4.61
CA TYR A 194 4.38 -0.05 -4.76
C TYR A 194 4.45 -0.41 -6.24
N THR A 195 5.28 -1.39 -6.60
CA THR A 195 5.34 -1.97 -7.95
C THR A 195 4.77 -3.37 -7.91
N PHE A 196 3.60 -3.57 -8.49
CA PHE A 196 3.04 -4.89 -8.76
C PHE A 196 3.73 -5.44 -10.00
N ARG A 197 4.24 -6.67 -9.91
CA ARG A 197 5.10 -7.26 -10.92
C ARG A 197 4.68 -8.71 -11.20
N THR A 198 4.66 -9.06 -12.48
CA THR A 198 4.65 -10.47 -12.91
C THR A 198 5.84 -10.75 -13.82
N THR A 199 6.24 -12.03 -13.91
CA THR A 199 7.32 -12.51 -14.78
C THR A 199 6.94 -13.84 -15.41
N VAL A 200 7.49 -14.11 -16.59
CA VAL A 200 7.32 -15.38 -17.33
C VAL A 200 8.59 -16.22 -17.29
#